data_AF-A0A0J8R5B6-F1
#
_entry.id   AF-A0A0J8R5B6-F1
#
_cell.length_a   1.000
_cell.length_b   1.000
_cell.length_c   1.000
_cell.angle_alpha   90.00
_cell.angle_beta   90.00
_cell.angle_gamma   90.00
#
_symmetry.space_group_name_H-M   'P 1'
#
loop_
_entity.id
_entity.type
_entity.pdbx_description
1 polymer ?
#
loop_
_entity_poly.entity_id
_entity_poly.type
_entity_poly.pdbx_seq_one_letter_code
_entity_poly.pdbx_strand_id
1 'polypeptide(L)'
;MSEVHSAREAQNTAERSSASSSTVLPRKGSDASPEHRRQNGDVELKDINSRNEGERALPIEEDIMQLARLGEIGAIQKLFESGKYDAKYRDEEDITPLHWAAINNRYELCKFLLDSGADVNAKGGESVATPAMWAAQRCHYYIVELLLRYGADPLLTDVQGYNILHLATIDGNAFLLVLLLHQEIPVDVTDPQGHTGLMWAAYKGFPACVDLFLRWGANVNAADEGGLTPLHWALVKGSTPCIQKIIEYGADRYAKTRDGKTPAIVAEEMKTTHFWRRALSECGYDPNGDVIQMPLGLATILRTRRYISKFFFLWPFAMIFGAVWILSEFTVYVSVPLTLAFIFGMQWMAQWVANRSHAEFRVLQRTSFLAGVFAASLFWIGVRWLLTVLPGTASQFRQPVVDRR
;
A
#
# COMPACT_ATOMS: atom_id res chain seq x y z
N MET A 1 29.03 5.23 -11.74
CA MET A 1 28.76 3.88 -12.30
C MET A 1 28.70 2.80 -11.22
N SER A 2 29.43 2.92 -10.11
CA SER A 2 29.40 1.99 -8.98
C SER A 2 28.05 1.88 -8.26
N GLU A 3 27.35 2.99 -8.02
CA GLU A 3 26.08 2.94 -7.26
C GLU A 3 24.84 2.66 -8.12
N VAL A 4 24.88 2.92 -9.44
CA VAL A 4 23.88 2.35 -10.37
C VAL A 4 24.07 0.84 -10.47
N HIS A 5 25.32 0.37 -10.32
CA HIS A 5 25.59 -1.04 -10.09
C HIS A 5 25.05 -1.49 -8.74
N SER A 6 25.19 -0.72 -7.66
CA SER A 6 24.61 -1.02 -6.34
C SER A 6 23.08 -1.03 -6.33
N ALA A 7 22.39 -0.12 -7.04
CA ALA A 7 20.93 -0.14 -7.19
C ALA A 7 20.48 -1.28 -8.12
N ARG A 8 21.28 -1.63 -9.15
CA ARG A 8 21.07 -2.84 -9.97
C ARG A 8 21.44 -4.13 -9.24
N GLU A 9 22.34 -4.08 -8.27
CA GLU A 9 22.73 -5.19 -7.40
C GLU A 9 21.70 -5.35 -6.30
N ALA A 10 21.18 -4.27 -5.73
CA ALA A 10 19.98 -4.24 -4.90
C ALA A 10 18.79 -4.81 -5.69
N GLN A 11 18.70 -4.49 -6.99
CA GLN A 11 17.73 -5.12 -7.88
C GLN A 11 17.95 -6.61 -8.08
N ASN A 12 19.17 -7.03 -8.40
CA ASN A 12 19.50 -8.44 -8.60
C ASN A 12 19.45 -9.25 -7.29
N THR A 13 19.76 -8.67 -6.13
CA THR A 13 19.67 -9.29 -4.81
C THR A 13 18.23 -9.35 -4.33
N ALA A 14 17.41 -8.33 -4.59
CA ALA A 14 15.97 -8.33 -4.32
C ALA A 14 15.19 -9.28 -5.25
N GLU A 15 15.65 -9.47 -6.49
CA GLU A 15 15.10 -10.44 -7.44
C GLU A 15 15.58 -11.86 -7.10
N ARG A 16 16.86 -12.05 -6.75
CA ARG A 16 17.39 -13.34 -6.27
C ARG A 16 16.76 -13.77 -4.95
N SER A 17 16.51 -12.86 -4.02
CA SER A 17 15.79 -13.16 -2.76
C SER A 17 14.33 -13.54 -3.00
N SER A 18 13.65 -12.92 -3.97
CA SER A 18 12.30 -13.34 -4.39
C SER A 18 12.29 -14.68 -5.15
N ALA A 19 13.38 -15.01 -5.84
CA ALA A 19 13.54 -16.29 -6.54
C ALA A 19 13.99 -17.43 -5.60
N SER A 20 14.75 -17.11 -4.54
CA SER A 20 15.14 -18.07 -3.50
C SER A 20 14.02 -18.30 -2.48
N SER A 21 13.11 -17.32 -2.27
CA SER A 21 11.89 -17.52 -1.48
C SER A 21 10.80 -18.30 -2.23
N SER A 22 10.90 -18.41 -3.57
CA SER A 22 10.10 -19.36 -4.35
C SER A 22 10.76 -20.75 -4.36
N THR A 23 10.70 -21.46 -3.24
CA THR A 23 10.99 -22.90 -3.21
C THR A 23 9.93 -23.62 -4.04
N VAL A 24 10.33 -24.05 -5.24
CA VAL A 24 9.55 -24.91 -6.13
C VAL A 24 9.28 -26.23 -5.41
N LEU A 25 8.00 -26.58 -5.25
CA LEU A 25 7.58 -27.96 -4.98
C LEU A 25 6.74 -28.48 -6.15
N PRO A 26 6.85 -29.79 -6.47
CA PRO A 26 6.32 -30.36 -7.69
C PRO A 26 4.79 -30.55 -7.59
N ARG A 27 4.05 -30.06 -8.58
CA ARG A 27 2.62 -30.38 -8.75
C ARG A 27 2.48 -31.80 -9.33
N LYS A 28 1.59 -32.62 -8.76
CA LYS A 28 1.22 -33.94 -9.31
C LYS A 28 -0.31 -34.10 -9.36
N GLY A 29 -0.79 -34.64 -10.49
CA GLY A 29 -2.13 -35.20 -10.75
C GLY A 29 -3.03 -34.28 -11.60
N SER A 30 -3.69 -34.69 -12.70
CA SER A 30 -3.88 -36.02 -13.31
C SER A 30 -4.54 -35.88 -14.72
N ASP A 31 -4.53 -37.01 -15.45
CA ASP A 31 -5.37 -37.42 -16.59
C ASP A 31 -5.01 -37.02 -18.04
N ALA A 32 -4.39 -37.95 -18.78
CA ALA A 32 -5.06 -38.82 -19.77
C ALA A 32 -4.03 -39.54 -20.68
N SER A 33 -4.09 -40.87 -20.73
CA SER A 33 -3.28 -41.81 -21.55
C SER A 33 -3.94 -42.09 -22.93
N PRO A 34 -3.43 -42.99 -23.82
CA PRO A 34 -2.07 -43.44 -24.18
C PRO A 34 -1.83 -43.58 -25.72
N GLU A 35 -0.60 -43.90 -26.15
CA GLU A 35 -0.16 -44.82 -27.25
C GLU A 35 1.34 -44.52 -27.55
N HIS A 36 2.30 -45.41 -27.83
CA HIS A 36 2.30 -46.73 -28.45
C HIS A 36 3.59 -47.52 -28.06
N ARG A 37 3.47 -48.84 -28.17
CA ARG A 37 4.35 -49.99 -27.88
C ARG A 37 5.68 -50.07 -28.68
N ARG A 38 6.80 -50.53 -28.06
CA ARG A 38 7.56 -51.79 -28.38
C ARG A 38 8.97 -51.91 -27.75
N GLN A 39 9.11 -52.96 -26.94
CA GLN A 39 10.16 -54.02 -26.86
C GLN A 39 11.66 -53.75 -26.59
N ASN A 40 12.07 -54.37 -25.47
CA ASN A 40 13.26 -55.17 -25.17
C ASN A 40 14.68 -54.59 -25.31
N GLY A 41 15.37 -54.54 -24.17
CA GLY A 41 16.82 -54.57 -24.04
C GLY A 41 17.16 -54.80 -22.56
N ASP A 42 17.60 -56.00 -22.21
CA ASP A 42 18.11 -56.35 -20.89
C ASP A 42 19.34 -55.48 -20.56
N VAL A 43 19.25 -54.65 -19.52
CA VAL A 43 20.43 -54.03 -18.91
C VAL A 43 20.21 -53.96 -17.40
N GLU A 44 20.99 -54.78 -16.70
CA GLU A 44 21.30 -54.83 -15.27
C GLU A 44 20.83 -53.61 -14.45
N LEU A 45 19.89 -53.85 -13.53
CA LEU A 45 19.55 -52.91 -12.45
C LEU A 45 20.73 -52.83 -11.48
N LYS A 46 21.65 -51.91 -11.76
CA LYS A 46 22.70 -51.51 -10.83
C LYS A 46 22.08 -50.64 -9.75
N ASP A 47 22.25 -51.05 -8.51
CA ASP A 47 21.79 -50.40 -7.28
C ASP A 47 22.02 -48.89 -7.31
N ILE A 48 20.93 -48.13 -7.48
CA ILE A 48 20.88 -46.71 -7.14
C ILE A 48 20.48 -46.63 -5.67
N ASN A 49 21.42 -47.04 -4.82
CA ASN A 49 21.49 -46.57 -3.44
C ASN A 49 22.96 -46.28 -3.14
N SER A 50 23.40 -45.07 -3.47
CA SER A 50 24.68 -44.55 -3.01
C SER A 50 24.70 -43.03 -3.15
N ARG A 51 23.85 -42.36 -2.36
CA ARG A 51 24.00 -40.98 -1.84
C ARG A 51 22.74 -40.60 -1.05
N ASN A 52 22.61 -41.18 0.15
CA ASN A 52 21.94 -40.64 1.35
C ASN A 52 21.75 -41.77 2.39
N GLU A 53 22.82 -42.52 2.67
CA GLU A 53 22.84 -43.45 3.80
C GLU A 53 23.28 -42.68 5.04
N GLY A 54 22.31 -42.02 5.71
CA GLY A 54 22.55 -41.20 6.90
C GLY A 54 21.32 -40.90 7.77
N GLU A 55 20.10 -40.85 7.22
CA GLU A 55 18.89 -40.60 8.01
C GLU A 55 17.98 -41.82 8.00
N ARG A 56 17.90 -42.52 9.15
CA ARG A 56 16.82 -43.48 9.38
C ARG A 56 15.53 -42.67 9.50
N ALA A 57 14.74 -42.60 8.43
CA ALA A 57 13.39 -42.02 8.49
C ALA A 57 12.60 -42.73 9.60
N LEU A 58 12.34 -42.03 10.69
CA LEU A 58 11.50 -42.53 11.77
C LEU A 58 10.09 -42.82 11.20
N PRO A 59 9.35 -43.79 11.75
CA PRO A 59 7.93 -43.91 11.42
C PRO A 59 7.24 -42.56 11.65
N ILE A 60 6.32 -42.17 10.77
CA ILE A 60 5.67 -40.84 10.75
C ILE A 60 5.11 -40.46 12.13
N GLU A 61 4.68 -41.46 12.90
CA GLU A 61 4.12 -41.33 14.25
C GLU A 61 5.14 -40.90 15.32
N GLU A 62 6.44 -41.08 15.07
CA GLU A 62 7.53 -40.71 15.99
C GLU A 62 8.28 -39.44 15.59
N ASP A 63 8.03 -38.92 14.39
CA ASP A 63 8.64 -37.68 13.90
C ASP A 63 7.76 -36.46 14.25
N ILE A 64 8.16 -35.77 15.32
CA ILE A 64 7.47 -34.56 15.80
C ILE A 64 7.39 -33.46 14.73
N MET A 65 8.36 -33.35 13.83
CA MET A 65 8.38 -32.30 12.81
C MET A 65 7.34 -32.58 11.72
N GLN A 66 7.26 -33.83 11.26
CA GLN A 66 6.24 -34.24 10.31
C GLN A 66 4.83 -34.13 10.91
N LEU A 67 4.64 -34.50 12.18
CA LEU A 67 3.38 -34.31 12.88
C LEU A 67 3.02 -32.82 13.01
N ALA A 68 3.99 -31.95 13.25
CA ALA A 68 3.77 -30.52 13.35
C ALA A 68 3.35 -29.88 12.02
N ARG A 69 3.91 -30.37 10.91
CA ARG A 69 3.50 -30.00 9.54
C ARG A 69 2.05 -30.41 9.26
N LEU A 70 1.64 -31.61 9.69
CA LEU A 70 0.28 -32.12 9.53
C LEU A 70 -0.72 -31.46 10.48
N GLY A 71 -0.28 -30.99 11.65
CA GLY A 71 -1.14 -30.39 12.67
C GLY A 71 -1.77 -31.42 13.63
N GLU A 72 -1.16 -32.60 13.78
CA GLU A 72 -1.69 -33.70 14.60
C GLU A 72 -1.42 -33.48 16.09
N ILE A 73 -2.26 -32.68 16.75
CA ILE A 73 -2.09 -32.29 18.15
C ILE A 73 -2.08 -33.51 19.09
N GLY A 74 -2.98 -34.48 18.87
CA GLY A 74 -3.10 -35.65 19.75
C GLY A 74 -1.87 -36.57 19.71
N ALA A 75 -1.21 -36.67 18.55
CA ALA A 75 0.04 -37.43 18.44
C ALA A 75 1.20 -36.71 19.14
N ILE A 76 1.29 -35.38 18.97
CA ILE A 76 2.31 -34.56 19.65
C ILE A 76 2.12 -34.58 21.16
N GLN A 77 0.88 -34.55 21.67
CA GLN A 77 0.57 -34.70 23.09
C GLN A 77 1.11 -36.03 23.65
N LYS A 78 0.87 -37.15 22.96
CA LYS A 78 1.41 -38.45 23.36
C LYS A 78 2.94 -38.48 23.36
N LEU A 79 3.58 -37.80 22.40
CA LEU A 79 5.03 -37.67 22.35
C LEU A 79 5.57 -36.86 23.54
N PHE A 80 4.90 -35.79 23.94
CA PHE A 80 5.25 -35.02 25.15
C PHE A 80 5.05 -35.84 26.42
N GLU A 81 3.95 -36.59 26.53
CA GLU A 81 3.69 -37.51 27.65
C GLU A 81 4.74 -38.63 27.76
N SER A 82 5.26 -39.11 26.63
CA SER A 82 6.33 -40.10 26.60
C SER A 82 7.68 -39.57 27.11
N GLY A 83 7.83 -38.24 27.23
CA GLY A 83 9.08 -37.57 27.62
C GLY A 83 10.19 -37.64 26.57
N LYS A 84 9.91 -38.14 25.36
CA LYS A 84 10.89 -38.22 24.26
C LYS A 84 11.20 -36.85 23.65
N TYR A 85 10.21 -35.97 23.59
CA TYR A 85 10.33 -34.63 23.03
C TYR A 85 9.62 -33.62 23.91
N ASP A 86 10.14 -32.39 23.90
CA ASP A 86 9.54 -31.24 24.58
C ASP A 86 9.14 -30.16 23.55
N ALA A 87 8.31 -29.20 23.96
CA ALA A 87 7.93 -28.06 23.13
C ALA A 87 9.12 -27.17 22.67
N LYS A 88 10.27 -27.28 23.35
CA LYS A 88 11.53 -26.59 23.02
C LYS A 88 12.45 -27.40 22.10
N TYR A 89 12.02 -28.56 21.63
CA TYR A 89 12.79 -29.39 20.72
C TYR A 89 13.20 -28.64 19.46
N ARG A 90 14.42 -28.90 19.00
CA ARG A 90 15.04 -28.36 17.80
C ARG A 90 15.67 -29.50 17.01
N ASP A 91 15.55 -29.46 15.68
CA ASP A 91 16.30 -30.38 14.81
C ASP A 91 17.73 -29.88 14.55
N GLU A 92 18.45 -30.55 13.65
CA GLU A 92 19.85 -30.23 13.31
C GLU A 92 20.02 -28.84 12.66
N GLU A 93 18.94 -28.27 12.12
CA GLU A 93 18.89 -26.94 11.52
C GLU A 93 18.32 -25.88 12.50
N ASP A 94 18.23 -26.20 13.78
CA ASP A 94 17.60 -25.34 14.82
C ASP A 94 16.10 -25.05 14.58
N ILE A 95 15.45 -25.77 13.66
CA ILE A 95 14.02 -25.59 13.39
C ILE A 95 13.23 -26.24 14.52
N THR A 96 12.16 -25.57 14.97
CA THR A 96 11.26 -26.07 16.01
C THR A 96 9.93 -26.56 15.41
N PRO A 97 9.16 -27.42 16.11
CA PRO A 97 7.80 -27.77 15.70
C PRO A 97 6.90 -26.55 15.46
N LEU A 98 7.15 -25.44 16.17
CA LEU A 98 6.42 -24.19 16.01
C LEU A 98 6.67 -23.54 14.64
N HIS A 99 7.87 -23.67 14.05
CA HIS A 99 8.14 -23.19 12.69
C HIS A 99 7.28 -23.94 11.65
N TRP A 100 7.24 -25.27 11.74
CA TRP A 100 6.43 -26.10 10.84
C TRP A 100 4.94 -25.86 11.02
N ALA A 101 4.47 -25.71 12.26
CA ALA A 101 3.08 -25.34 12.54
C ALA A 101 2.72 -23.96 11.96
N ALA A 102 3.61 -22.98 12.12
CA ALA A 102 3.41 -21.60 11.68
C ALA A 102 3.34 -21.48 10.15
N ILE A 103 4.27 -22.08 9.41
CA ILE A 103 4.28 -22.00 7.93
C ILE A 103 3.13 -22.77 7.26
N ASN A 104 2.60 -23.82 7.92
CA ASN A 104 1.49 -24.65 7.43
C ASN A 104 0.11 -24.21 7.93
N ASN A 105 0.00 -22.99 8.48
CA ASN A 105 -1.26 -22.43 8.96
C ASN A 105 -1.97 -23.26 10.05
N ARG A 106 -1.22 -23.90 10.95
CA ARG A 106 -1.78 -24.74 12.03
C ARG A 106 -1.99 -23.93 13.31
N TYR A 107 -3.01 -23.07 13.32
CA TYR A 107 -3.29 -22.15 14.43
C TYR A 107 -3.42 -22.86 15.80
N GLU A 108 -4.25 -23.90 15.87
CA GLU A 108 -4.50 -24.63 17.12
C GLU A 108 -3.23 -25.30 17.66
N LEU A 109 -2.42 -25.87 16.77
CA LEU A 109 -1.14 -26.46 17.14
C LEU A 109 -0.14 -25.39 17.61
N CYS A 110 -0.06 -24.24 16.92
CA CYS A 110 0.79 -23.13 17.36
C CYS A 110 0.43 -22.72 18.79
N LYS A 111 -0.87 -22.58 19.07
CA LYS A 111 -1.35 -22.24 20.41
C LYS A 111 -0.97 -23.31 21.43
N PHE A 112 -1.21 -24.60 21.12
CA PHE A 112 -0.84 -25.71 22.00
C PHE A 112 0.67 -25.75 22.31
N LEU A 113 1.52 -25.56 21.30
CA LEU A 113 2.98 -25.54 21.48
C LEU A 113 3.43 -24.35 22.34
N LEU A 114 2.85 -23.17 22.12
CA LEU A 114 3.13 -21.97 22.93
C LEU A 114 2.67 -22.14 24.38
N ASP A 115 1.47 -22.67 24.60
CA ASP A 115 0.95 -22.99 25.94
C ASP A 115 1.82 -24.04 26.66
N SER A 116 2.47 -24.93 25.89
CA SER A 116 3.43 -25.92 26.38
C SER A 116 4.85 -25.37 26.59
N GLY A 117 5.07 -24.05 26.41
CA GLY A 117 6.35 -23.39 26.65
C GLY A 117 7.34 -23.43 25.50
N ALA A 118 6.86 -23.59 24.25
CA ALA A 118 7.70 -23.40 23.06
C ALA A 118 8.29 -21.98 23.02
N ASP A 119 9.54 -21.88 22.58
CA ASP A 119 10.21 -20.61 22.38
C ASP A 119 9.67 -19.91 21.12
N VAL A 120 8.88 -18.85 21.32
CA VAL A 120 8.25 -18.06 20.26
C VAL A 120 9.28 -17.34 19.36
N ASN A 121 10.46 -17.06 19.91
CA ASN A 121 11.55 -16.32 19.25
C ASN A 121 12.69 -17.23 18.79
N ALA A 122 12.49 -18.55 18.79
CA ALA A 122 13.47 -19.48 18.27
C ALA A 122 13.81 -19.12 16.82
N LYS A 123 15.09 -19.13 16.49
CA LYS A 123 15.57 -18.92 15.12
C LYS A 123 16.07 -20.26 14.60
N GLY A 124 15.67 -20.61 13.38
CA GLY A 124 16.06 -21.86 12.75
C GLY A 124 15.99 -21.82 11.22
N GLY A 125 16.48 -22.90 10.63
CA GLY A 125 16.60 -23.09 9.18
C GLY A 125 17.69 -22.24 8.55
N GLU A 126 17.86 -22.40 7.24
CA GLU A 126 18.89 -21.69 6.45
C GLU A 126 18.79 -20.15 6.57
N SER A 127 17.59 -19.61 6.72
CA SER A 127 17.35 -18.17 6.86
C SER A 127 17.54 -17.62 8.27
N VAL A 128 17.76 -18.47 9.28
CA VAL A 128 17.90 -18.06 10.69
C VAL A 128 16.73 -17.17 11.12
N ALA A 129 15.52 -17.55 10.70
CA ALA A 129 14.29 -16.77 10.83
C ALA A 129 13.40 -17.33 11.95
N THR A 130 12.50 -16.49 12.48
CA THR A 130 11.56 -16.89 13.54
C THR A 130 10.29 -17.54 12.97
N PRO A 131 9.50 -18.27 13.78
CA PRO A 131 8.21 -18.79 13.35
C PRO A 131 7.26 -17.70 12.83
N ALA A 132 7.33 -16.49 13.40
CA ALA A 132 6.53 -15.35 12.98
C ALA A 132 6.92 -14.87 11.57
N MET A 133 8.21 -14.89 11.23
CA MET A 133 8.68 -14.58 9.88
C MET A 133 8.23 -15.64 8.86
N TRP A 134 8.28 -16.92 9.22
CA TRP A 134 7.79 -18.02 8.35
C TRP A 134 6.29 -17.91 8.09
N ALA A 135 5.49 -17.57 9.11
CA ALA A 135 4.07 -17.28 8.96
C ALA A 135 3.82 -16.03 8.10
N ALA A 136 4.61 -14.97 8.28
CA ALA A 136 4.51 -13.72 7.52
C ALA A 136 4.73 -13.92 6.02
N GLN A 137 5.77 -14.66 5.63
CA GLN A 137 6.07 -14.97 4.21
C GLN A 137 4.94 -15.72 3.50
N ARG A 138 4.14 -16.49 4.24
CA ARG A 138 2.96 -17.19 3.70
C ARG A 138 1.65 -16.42 3.91
N CYS A 139 1.71 -15.20 4.42
CA CYS A 139 0.56 -14.34 4.70
C CYS A 139 -0.43 -14.93 5.73
N HIS A 140 0.03 -15.71 6.70
CA HIS A 140 -0.82 -16.30 7.75
C HIS A 140 -1.07 -15.30 8.88
N TYR A 141 -1.92 -14.30 8.63
CA TYR A 141 -2.15 -13.15 9.52
C TYR A 141 -2.51 -13.54 10.96
N TYR A 142 -3.43 -14.50 11.14
CA TYR A 142 -3.88 -14.91 12.47
C TYR A 142 -2.78 -15.61 13.28
N ILE A 143 -1.86 -16.31 12.62
CA ILE A 143 -0.71 -16.94 13.28
C ILE A 143 0.30 -15.87 13.67
N VAL A 144 0.58 -14.92 12.80
CA VAL A 144 1.46 -13.78 13.15
C VAL A 144 0.88 -13.03 14.35
N GLU A 145 -0.43 -12.75 14.36
CA GLU A 145 -1.11 -12.13 15.50
C GLU A 145 -0.97 -12.96 16.78
N LEU A 146 -1.18 -14.27 16.70
CA LEU A 146 -1.04 -15.19 17.83
C LEU A 146 0.39 -15.14 18.38
N LEU A 147 1.40 -15.25 17.52
CA LEU A 147 2.80 -15.25 17.93
C LEU A 147 3.18 -13.92 18.59
N LEU A 148 2.75 -12.78 18.04
CA LEU A 148 2.98 -11.46 18.63
C LEU A 148 2.32 -11.33 20.01
N ARG A 149 1.09 -11.84 20.19
CA ARG A 149 0.41 -11.87 21.50
C ARG A 149 1.16 -12.71 22.55
N TYR A 150 1.87 -13.75 22.12
CA TYR A 150 2.72 -14.59 22.98
C TYR A 150 4.15 -14.05 23.15
N GLY A 151 4.43 -12.81 22.71
CA GLY A 151 5.71 -12.15 22.92
C GLY A 151 6.74 -12.40 21.83
N ALA A 152 6.32 -12.73 20.60
CA ALA A 152 7.22 -12.69 19.46
C ALA A 152 7.79 -11.28 19.30
N ASP A 153 9.11 -11.16 19.20
CA ASP A 153 9.78 -9.89 18.99
C ASP A 153 9.83 -9.56 17.48
N PRO A 154 9.10 -8.53 17.02
CA PRO A 154 9.06 -8.16 15.61
C PRO A 154 10.36 -7.52 15.11
N LEU A 155 11.27 -7.12 16.00
CA LEU A 155 12.54 -6.48 15.65
C LEU A 155 13.66 -7.47 15.38
N LEU A 156 13.47 -8.75 15.71
CA LEU A 156 14.40 -9.79 15.32
C LEU A 156 14.54 -9.81 13.80
N THR A 157 15.76 -10.10 13.34
CA THR A 157 16.10 -10.16 11.93
C THR A 157 16.47 -11.57 11.48
N ASP A 158 16.25 -11.87 10.21
CA ASP A 158 16.79 -13.06 9.55
C ASP A 158 18.30 -12.92 9.24
N VAL A 159 18.88 -13.89 8.54
CA VAL A 159 20.29 -13.90 8.14
C VAL A 159 20.66 -12.75 7.18
N GLN A 160 19.70 -12.21 6.44
CA GLN A 160 19.88 -11.05 5.57
C GLN A 160 19.74 -9.72 6.34
N GLY A 161 19.30 -9.77 7.60
CA GLY A 161 19.06 -8.58 8.42
C GLY A 161 17.66 -7.99 8.24
N TYR A 162 16.74 -8.69 7.58
CA TYR A 162 15.35 -8.27 7.44
C TYR A 162 14.52 -8.69 8.66
N ASN A 163 13.75 -7.74 9.18
CA ASN A 163 12.76 -8.01 10.22
C ASN A 163 11.41 -8.39 9.58
N ILE A 164 10.42 -8.70 10.41
CA ILE A 164 9.09 -9.10 9.92
C ILE A 164 8.39 -7.99 9.10
N LEU A 165 8.66 -6.71 9.40
CA LEU A 165 8.12 -5.56 8.69
C LEU A 165 8.74 -5.40 7.29
N HIS A 166 10.05 -5.62 7.15
CA HIS A 166 10.76 -5.67 5.88
C HIS A 166 10.24 -6.82 5.01
N LEU A 167 10.13 -8.03 5.56
CA LEU A 167 9.61 -9.20 4.84
C LEU A 167 8.18 -8.95 4.32
N ALA A 168 7.28 -8.44 5.17
CA ALA A 168 5.91 -8.09 4.77
C ALA A 168 5.88 -7.04 3.64
N THR A 169 6.83 -6.12 3.64
CA THR A 169 6.94 -5.07 2.60
C THR A 169 7.47 -5.61 1.28
N ILE A 170 8.50 -6.45 1.33
CA ILE A 170 9.14 -7.06 0.15
C ILE A 170 8.13 -7.91 -0.63
N ASP A 171 7.24 -8.60 0.08
CA ASP A 171 6.15 -9.39 -0.50
C ASP A 171 4.93 -8.54 -0.92
N GLY A 172 4.90 -7.26 -0.56
CA GLY A 172 3.81 -6.34 -0.89
C GLY A 172 2.53 -6.58 -0.09
N ASN A 173 2.62 -7.22 1.06
CA ASN A 173 1.48 -7.58 1.89
C ASN A 173 1.00 -6.40 2.74
N ALA A 174 0.16 -5.55 2.14
CA ALA A 174 -0.43 -4.38 2.81
C ALA A 174 -1.27 -4.74 4.05
N PHE A 175 -1.96 -5.89 4.08
CA PHE A 175 -2.78 -6.30 5.23
C PHE A 175 -1.91 -6.69 6.43
N LEU A 176 -0.80 -7.39 6.18
CA LEU A 176 0.14 -7.75 7.24
C LEU A 176 0.83 -6.50 7.77
N LEU A 177 1.18 -5.54 6.91
CA LEU A 177 1.72 -4.26 7.35
C LEU A 177 0.75 -3.51 8.27
N VAL A 178 -0.55 -3.49 7.97
CA VAL A 178 -1.55 -2.88 8.87
C VAL A 178 -1.54 -3.57 10.25
N LEU A 179 -1.53 -4.91 10.27
CA LEU A 179 -1.48 -5.68 11.52
C LEU A 179 -0.22 -5.36 12.33
N LEU A 180 0.94 -5.35 11.68
CA LEU A 180 2.24 -5.09 12.31
C LEU A 180 2.35 -3.65 12.83
N LEU A 181 1.96 -2.66 12.04
CA LEU A 181 2.01 -1.24 12.42
C LEU A 181 1.02 -0.89 13.56
N HIS A 182 -0.02 -1.70 13.76
CA HIS A 182 -0.90 -1.59 14.94
C HIS A 182 -0.24 -2.08 16.24
N GLN A 183 0.83 -2.86 16.17
CA GLN A 183 1.58 -3.36 17.33
C GLN A 183 2.71 -2.40 17.77
N GLU A 184 2.63 -1.13 17.38
CA GLU A 184 3.58 -0.06 17.74
C GLU A 184 5.04 -0.34 17.35
N ILE A 185 5.25 -1.17 16.32
CA ILE A 185 6.57 -1.40 15.73
C ILE A 185 7.06 -0.07 15.15
N PRO A 186 8.31 0.35 15.44
CA PRO A 186 8.88 1.55 14.83
C PRO A 186 8.80 1.47 13.30
N VAL A 187 8.32 2.54 12.68
CA VAL A 187 8.00 2.53 11.25
C VAL A 187 9.27 2.61 10.39
N ASP A 188 10.27 3.36 10.88
CA ASP A 188 11.54 3.62 10.20
C ASP A 188 12.66 2.67 10.68
N VAL A 189 12.34 1.41 10.99
CA VAL A 189 13.40 0.41 11.23
C VAL A 189 14.20 0.23 9.95
N THR A 190 15.52 0.21 10.09
CA THR A 190 16.45 0.05 8.97
C THR A 190 17.00 -1.36 8.91
N ASP A 191 17.21 -1.87 7.70
CA ASP A 191 18.03 -3.05 7.45
C ASP A 191 19.54 -2.73 7.61
N PRO A 192 20.46 -3.71 7.48
CA PRO A 192 21.90 -3.47 7.62
C PRO A 192 22.50 -2.51 6.60
N GLN A 193 21.78 -2.18 5.52
CA GLN A 193 22.21 -1.22 4.50
C GLN A 193 21.55 0.15 4.69
N GLY A 194 20.78 0.34 5.77
CA GLY A 194 20.10 1.59 6.08
C GLY A 194 18.77 1.78 5.33
N HIS A 195 18.24 0.76 4.65
CA HIS A 195 16.95 0.90 3.97
C HIS A 195 15.79 0.75 4.96
N THR A 196 14.82 1.63 4.87
CA THR A 196 13.56 1.56 5.62
C THR A 196 12.48 0.78 4.85
N GLY A 197 11.42 0.37 5.54
CA GLY A 197 10.22 -0.21 4.90
C GLY A 197 9.64 0.69 3.79
N LEU A 198 9.64 2.03 3.99
CA LEU A 198 9.19 2.96 2.96
C LEU A 198 10.06 2.91 1.69
N MET A 199 11.38 2.76 1.82
CA MET A 199 12.29 2.60 0.68
C MET A 199 12.04 1.28 -0.07
N TRP A 200 11.88 0.17 0.65
CA TRP A 200 11.54 -1.12 0.05
C TRP A 200 10.19 -1.09 -0.69
N ALA A 201 9.17 -0.46 -0.10
CA ALA A 201 7.86 -0.29 -0.73
C ALA A 201 7.95 0.56 -2.02
N ALA A 202 8.73 1.64 -1.99
CA ALA A 202 8.99 2.50 -3.13
C ALA A 202 9.75 1.76 -4.24
N TYR A 203 10.78 1.01 -3.88
CA TYR A 203 11.62 0.22 -4.79
C TYR A 203 10.84 -0.93 -5.46
N LYS A 204 10.01 -1.66 -4.71
CA LYS A 204 9.14 -2.69 -5.30
C LYS A 204 7.98 -2.09 -6.11
N GLY A 205 7.63 -0.83 -5.83
CA GLY A 205 6.59 -0.09 -6.55
C GLY A 205 5.19 -0.37 -6.01
N PHE A 206 5.04 -0.58 -4.70
CA PHE A 206 3.78 -0.87 -4.03
C PHE A 206 3.14 0.40 -3.44
N PRO A 207 2.25 1.11 -4.17
CA PRO A 207 1.72 2.39 -3.72
C PRO A 207 0.75 2.28 -2.53
N ALA A 208 0.20 1.09 -2.27
CA ALA A 208 -0.60 0.84 -1.08
C ALA A 208 0.30 0.82 0.17
N CYS A 209 1.42 0.08 0.13
CA CYS A 209 2.40 0.01 1.21
C CYS A 209 3.04 1.38 1.48
N VAL A 210 3.40 2.12 0.42
CA VAL A 210 3.92 3.50 0.55
C VAL A 210 2.95 4.40 1.31
N ASP A 211 1.66 4.37 0.96
CA ASP A 211 0.63 5.17 1.65
C ASP A 211 0.45 4.76 3.11
N LEU A 212 0.49 3.46 3.41
CA LEU A 212 0.43 2.96 4.78
C LEU A 212 1.62 3.49 5.58
N PHE A 213 2.85 3.32 5.11
CA PHE A 213 4.03 3.84 5.80
C PHE A 213 3.96 5.35 6.05
N LEU A 214 3.58 6.13 5.04
CA LEU A 214 3.46 7.59 5.15
C LEU A 214 2.36 8.01 6.14
N ARG A 215 1.22 7.32 6.17
CA ARG A 215 0.13 7.60 7.13
C ARG A 215 0.51 7.28 8.57
N TRP A 216 1.34 6.25 8.77
CA TRP A 216 1.87 5.88 10.09
C TRP A 216 3.09 6.72 10.50
N GLY A 217 3.46 7.73 9.72
CA GLY A 217 4.48 8.72 10.09
C GLY A 217 5.91 8.35 9.70
N ALA A 218 6.10 7.45 8.72
CA ALA A 218 7.42 7.17 8.16
C ALA A 218 8.11 8.45 7.67
N ASN A 219 9.40 8.56 7.91
CA ASN A 219 10.18 9.70 7.45
C ASN A 219 10.36 9.66 5.92
N VAL A 220 9.66 10.57 5.23
CA VAL A 220 9.68 10.71 3.77
C VAL A 220 11.08 11.04 3.23
N ASN A 221 11.91 11.70 4.04
CA ASN A 221 13.26 12.13 3.69
C ASN A 221 14.33 11.26 4.38
N ALA A 222 13.97 10.07 4.86
CA ALA A 222 14.97 9.09 5.29
C ALA A 222 15.95 8.84 4.15
N ALA A 223 17.22 8.62 4.48
CA ALA A 223 18.27 8.35 3.51
C ALA A 223 19.05 7.11 3.96
N ASP A 224 19.35 6.23 3.01
CA ASP A 224 20.18 5.05 3.25
C ASP A 224 21.68 5.40 3.31
N GLU A 225 22.56 4.39 3.40
CA GLU A 225 24.01 4.58 3.42
C GLU A 225 24.59 5.26 2.16
N GLY A 226 23.88 5.18 1.02
CA GLY A 226 24.20 5.86 -0.23
C GLY A 226 23.62 7.28 -0.32
N GLY A 227 22.84 7.71 0.67
CA GLY A 227 22.10 8.96 0.63
C GLY A 227 20.88 8.93 -0.29
N LEU A 228 20.43 7.74 -0.73
CA LEU A 228 19.20 7.62 -1.52
C LEU A 228 17.99 7.69 -0.59
N THR A 229 17.04 8.54 -0.97
CA THR A 229 15.76 8.70 -0.29
C THR A 229 14.69 7.79 -0.89
N PRO A 230 13.54 7.56 -0.23
CA PRO A 230 12.42 6.84 -0.83
C PRO A 230 12.01 7.32 -2.22
N LEU A 231 12.15 8.63 -2.48
CA LEU A 231 11.88 9.21 -3.79
C LEU A 231 12.86 8.70 -4.86
N HIS A 232 14.14 8.58 -4.54
CA HIS A 232 15.13 7.99 -5.44
C HIS A 232 14.79 6.52 -5.74
N TRP A 233 14.47 5.73 -4.71
CA TRP A 233 14.08 4.33 -4.86
C TRP A 233 12.81 4.14 -5.71
N ALA A 234 11.80 5.02 -5.55
CA ALA A 234 10.61 5.02 -6.41
C ALA A 234 10.93 5.30 -7.88
N LEU A 235 11.95 6.14 -8.13
CA LEU A 235 12.43 6.48 -9.48
C LEU A 235 13.27 5.38 -10.12
N VAL A 236 14.02 4.60 -9.33
CA VAL A 236 14.71 3.40 -9.80
C VAL A 236 13.69 2.42 -10.39
N LYS A 237 12.54 2.25 -9.72
CA LYS A 237 11.46 1.40 -10.22
C LYS A 237 10.65 2.04 -11.35
N GLY A 238 10.47 3.36 -11.31
CA GLY A 238 9.61 4.10 -12.24
C GLY A 238 8.12 4.03 -11.89
N SER A 239 7.75 3.80 -10.64
CA SER A 239 6.34 3.70 -10.23
C SER A 239 5.72 5.09 -10.02
N THR A 240 4.99 5.60 -11.02
CA THR A 240 4.31 6.92 -10.95
C THR A 240 3.45 7.08 -9.68
N PRO A 241 2.62 6.09 -9.29
CA PRO A 241 1.79 6.24 -8.09
C PRO A 241 2.60 6.33 -6.78
N CYS A 242 3.76 5.66 -6.70
CA CYS A 242 4.63 5.78 -5.52
C CYS A 242 5.32 7.15 -5.48
N ILE A 243 5.88 7.58 -6.62
CA ILE A 243 6.51 8.90 -6.76
C ILE A 243 5.53 10.01 -6.38
N GLN A 244 4.30 9.93 -6.91
CA GLN A 244 3.24 10.89 -6.61
C GLN A 244 2.95 10.98 -5.11
N LYS A 245 2.67 9.84 -4.45
CA LYS A 245 2.39 9.83 -3.01
C LYS A 245 3.54 10.37 -2.17
N ILE A 246 4.78 10.00 -2.50
CA ILE A 246 5.96 10.47 -1.78
C ILE A 246 6.12 12.00 -1.92
N ILE A 247 5.87 12.56 -3.11
CA ILE A 247 5.88 14.02 -3.34
C ILE A 247 4.73 14.72 -2.60
N GLU A 248 3.53 14.13 -2.58
CA GLU A 248 2.36 14.68 -1.89
C GLU A 248 2.59 14.82 -0.37
N TYR A 249 3.32 13.87 0.22
CA TYR A 249 3.73 13.92 1.63
C TYR A 249 4.97 14.80 1.90
N GLY A 250 5.44 15.54 0.90
CA GLY A 250 6.45 16.59 1.09
C GLY A 250 7.90 16.12 1.00
N ALA A 251 8.17 15.04 0.24
CA ALA A 251 9.55 14.66 -0.07
C ALA A 251 10.33 15.82 -0.71
N ASP A 252 11.60 15.94 -0.34
CA ASP A 252 12.50 16.89 -0.98
C ASP A 252 12.82 16.43 -2.42
N ARG A 253 12.39 17.24 -3.40
CA ARG A 253 12.55 17.00 -4.83
C ARG A 253 13.98 17.29 -5.32
N TYR A 254 14.81 17.90 -4.47
CA TYR A 254 16.20 18.25 -4.78
C TYR A 254 17.19 17.54 -3.85
N ALA A 255 16.72 16.58 -3.04
CA ALA A 255 17.56 15.79 -2.16
C ALA A 255 18.73 15.18 -2.95
N LYS A 256 19.95 15.36 -2.46
CA LYS A 256 21.15 14.86 -3.14
C LYS A 256 21.56 13.54 -2.54
N THR A 257 21.86 12.56 -3.39
CA THR A 257 22.58 11.37 -2.95
C THR A 257 24.02 11.71 -2.55
N ARG A 258 24.77 10.73 -2.03
CA ARG A 258 26.20 10.89 -1.71
C ARG A 258 27.04 11.34 -2.92
N ASP A 259 26.67 10.85 -4.11
CA ASP A 259 27.25 11.26 -5.40
C ASP A 259 26.81 12.68 -5.86
N GLY A 260 25.96 13.36 -5.09
CA GLY A 260 25.43 14.68 -5.44
C GLY A 260 24.30 14.64 -6.47
N LYS A 261 23.79 13.45 -6.81
CA LYS A 261 22.74 13.27 -7.82
C LYS A 261 21.39 13.66 -7.23
N THR A 262 20.62 14.43 -7.99
CA THR A 262 19.24 14.78 -7.65
C THR A 262 18.27 13.73 -8.20
N PRO A 263 17.01 13.69 -7.73
CA PRO A 263 16.00 12.77 -8.23
C PRO A 263 15.81 12.88 -9.75
N ALA A 264 15.91 14.10 -10.31
CA ALA A 264 15.82 14.32 -11.75
C ALA A 264 16.95 13.63 -12.54
N ILE A 265 18.19 13.66 -12.02
CA ILE A 265 19.34 12.99 -12.64
C ILE A 265 19.18 11.48 -12.53
N VAL A 266 18.75 10.96 -11.38
CA VAL A 266 18.50 9.52 -11.22
C VAL A 266 17.39 9.05 -12.16
N ALA A 267 16.33 9.85 -12.36
CA ALA A 267 15.28 9.54 -13.32
C ALA A 267 15.81 9.48 -14.77
N GLU A 268 16.80 10.29 -15.12
CA GLU A 268 17.47 10.26 -16.42
C GLU A 268 18.35 9.01 -16.58
N GLU A 269 19.19 8.72 -15.60
CA GLU A 269 20.05 7.53 -15.60
C GLU A 269 19.25 6.23 -15.70
N MET A 270 18.11 6.17 -15.00
CA MET A 270 17.23 4.99 -14.97
C MET A 270 16.20 4.96 -16.11
N LYS A 271 16.19 5.97 -17.01
CA LYS A 271 15.21 6.11 -18.10
C LYS A 271 13.75 6.21 -17.61
N THR A 272 13.52 6.71 -16.40
CA THR A 272 12.21 6.90 -15.77
C THR A 272 11.74 8.36 -15.78
N THR A 273 12.38 9.23 -16.59
CA THR A 273 12.05 10.66 -16.73
C THR A 273 10.58 10.93 -17.06
N HIS A 274 9.94 10.09 -17.87
CA HIS A 274 8.53 10.23 -18.19
C HIS A 274 7.64 10.05 -16.94
N PHE A 275 7.93 9.04 -16.12
CA PHE A 275 7.19 8.80 -14.87
C PHE A 275 7.42 9.91 -13.86
N TRP A 276 8.65 10.42 -13.75
CA TRP A 276 9.00 11.58 -12.94
C TRP A 276 8.22 12.84 -13.36
N ARG A 277 8.29 13.22 -14.64
CA ARG A 277 7.60 14.41 -15.19
C ARG A 277 6.09 14.29 -15.06
N ARG A 278 5.54 13.09 -15.26
CA ARG A 278 4.11 12.83 -15.05
C ARG A 278 3.72 12.98 -13.59
N ALA A 279 4.48 12.41 -12.66
CA ALA A 279 4.18 12.58 -11.23
C ALA A 279 4.28 14.04 -10.79
N LEU A 280 5.30 14.77 -11.25
CA LEU A 280 5.46 16.21 -10.98
C LEU A 280 4.28 17.03 -11.52
N SER A 281 3.92 16.85 -12.79
CA SER A 281 2.81 17.59 -13.40
C SER A 281 1.49 17.28 -12.70
N GLU A 282 1.30 16.02 -12.28
CA GLU A 282 0.12 15.61 -11.54
C GLU A 282 0.05 16.21 -10.12
N CYS A 283 1.21 16.49 -9.52
CA CYS A 283 1.34 17.20 -8.24
C CYS A 283 1.39 18.74 -8.39
N GLY A 284 1.33 19.27 -9.61
CA GLY A 284 1.36 20.72 -9.88
C GLY A 284 2.75 21.36 -9.88
N TYR A 285 3.79 20.58 -10.19
CA TYR A 285 5.17 21.05 -10.37
C TYR A 285 5.56 21.09 -11.85
N ASP A 286 6.43 22.03 -12.18
CA ASP A 286 7.07 22.11 -13.49
C ASP A 286 8.03 20.92 -13.71
N PRO A 287 8.44 20.62 -14.95
CA PRO A 287 9.42 19.57 -15.25
C PRO A 287 10.74 19.70 -14.49
N ASN A 288 11.07 20.91 -14.01
CA ASN A 288 12.26 21.22 -13.22
C ASN A 288 12.08 21.00 -11.71
N GLY A 289 10.88 20.64 -11.26
CA GLY A 289 10.55 20.45 -9.83
C GLY A 289 10.09 21.72 -9.11
N ASP A 290 10.09 22.86 -9.79
CA ASP A 290 9.61 24.14 -9.26
C ASP A 290 8.09 24.19 -9.23
N VAL A 291 7.54 25.07 -8.39
CA VAL A 291 6.09 25.28 -8.32
C VAL A 291 5.65 26.05 -9.56
N ILE A 292 4.65 25.54 -10.29
CA ILE A 292 4.08 26.22 -11.45
C ILE A 292 3.54 27.59 -11.00
N GLN A 293 4.25 28.67 -11.38
CA GLN A 293 3.85 30.03 -11.04
C GLN A 293 2.71 30.46 -11.95
N MET A 294 1.49 30.55 -11.40
CA MET A 294 0.37 31.14 -12.13
C MET A 294 0.42 32.67 -12.06
N PRO A 295 0.05 33.37 -13.15
CA PRO A 295 -0.12 34.82 -13.08
C PRO A 295 -1.18 35.17 -12.02
N LEU A 296 -0.97 36.29 -11.31
CA LEU A 296 -1.80 36.79 -10.20
C LEU A 296 -1.78 36.01 -8.86
N GLY A 297 -0.82 35.11 -8.61
CA GLY A 297 -0.68 34.49 -7.27
C GLY A 297 -1.80 33.50 -6.90
N LEU A 298 -2.62 33.11 -7.88
CA LEU A 298 -3.70 32.12 -7.73
C LEU A 298 -3.19 30.70 -7.42
N ALA A 299 -1.90 30.44 -7.63
CA ALA A 299 -1.27 29.13 -7.39
C ALA A 299 -1.45 28.65 -5.95
N THR A 300 -1.31 29.52 -4.94
CA THR A 300 -1.46 29.15 -3.52
C THR A 300 -2.91 28.80 -3.17
N ILE A 301 -3.87 29.51 -3.76
CA ILE A 301 -5.30 29.30 -3.57
C ILE A 301 -5.72 27.97 -4.21
N LEU A 302 -5.25 27.70 -5.42
CA LEU A 302 -5.53 26.47 -6.17
C LEU A 302 -4.76 25.25 -5.68
N ARG A 303 -3.78 25.42 -4.78
CA ARG A 303 -3.03 24.32 -4.15
C ARG A 303 -3.58 23.96 -2.77
N THR A 304 -4.20 24.90 -2.07
CA THR A 304 -4.72 24.62 -0.73
C THR A 304 -6.03 23.87 -0.82
N ARG A 305 -6.06 22.62 -0.34
CA ARG A 305 -7.26 21.77 -0.30
C ARG A 305 -8.50 22.50 0.22
N ARG A 306 -8.34 23.32 1.26
CA ARG A 306 -9.40 24.11 1.89
C ARG A 306 -9.99 25.18 0.96
N TYR A 307 -9.19 25.85 0.14
CA TYR A 307 -9.68 26.88 -0.76
C TYR A 307 -10.32 26.27 -2.00
N ILE A 308 -9.76 25.18 -2.53
CA ILE A 308 -10.33 24.44 -3.66
C ILE A 308 -11.69 23.83 -3.29
N SER A 309 -11.80 23.21 -2.10
CA SER A 309 -13.07 22.65 -1.63
C SER A 309 -14.13 23.74 -1.41
N LYS A 310 -13.73 24.92 -0.90
CA LYS A 310 -14.62 26.09 -0.79
C LYS A 310 -15.01 26.63 -2.16
N PHE A 311 -14.07 26.71 -3.10
CA PHE A 311 -14.33 27.14 -4.48
C PHE A 311 -15.39 26.25 -5.13
N PHE A 312 -15.19 24.93 -5.16
CA PHE A 312 -16.17 24.01 -5.75
C PHE A 312 -17.51 24.00 -5.01
N PHE A 313 -17.51 24.23 -3.69
CA PHE A 313 -18.74 24.34 -2.91
C PHE A 313 -19.53 25.63 -3.22
N LEU A 314 -18.85 26.77 -3.38
CA LEU A 314 -19.48 28.07 -3.66
C LEU A 314 -19.74 28.31 -5.15
N TRP A 315 -19.07 27.58 -6.04
CA TRP A 315 -19.19 27.74 -7.49
C TRP A 315 -20.64 27.68 -8.01
N PRO A 316 -21.48 26.73 -7.56
CA PRO A 316 -22.88 26.65 -7.97
C PRO A 316 -23.70 27.89 -7.60
N PHE A 317 -23.36 28.61 -6.53
CA PHE A 317 -24.09 29.82 -6.13
C PHE A 317 -23.96 30.92 -7.18
N ALA A 318 -22.73 31.16 -7.64
CA ALA A 318 -22.43 32.12 -8.69
C ALA A 318 -23.01 31.68 -10.05
N MET A 319 -22.92 30.38 -10.35
CA MET A 319 -23.46 29.81 -11.59
C MET A 319 -24.99 29.98 -11.67
N ILE A 320 -25.73 29.61 -10.61
CA ILE A 320 -27.19 29.73 -10.57
C ILE A 320 -27.60 31.21 -10.62
N PHE A 321 -26.94 32.07 -9.86
CA PHE A 321 -27.23 33.50 -9.85
C PHE A 321 -27.04 34.12 -11.24
N GLY A 322 -25.91 33.86 -11.90
CA GLY A 322 -25.64 34.36 -13.25
C GLY A 322 -26.64 33.84 -14.28
N ALA A 323 -27.01 32.55 -14.20
CA ALA A 323 -28.00 31.96 -15.10
C ALA A 323 -29.40 32.60 -14.94
N VAL A 324 -29.86 32.80 -13.70
CA VAL A 324 -31.14 33.46 -13.42
C VAL A 324 -31.11 34.93 -13.83
N TRP A 325 -30.00 35.63 -13.59
CA TRP A 325 -29.83 37.04 -13.97
C TRP A 325 -29.93 37.22 -15.49
N ILE A 326 -29.27 36.38 -16.28
CA ILE A 326 -29.37 36.38 -17.74
C ILE A 326 -30.81 36.12 -18.21
N LEU A 327 -31.51 35.15 -17.60
CA LEU A 327 -32.91 34.84 -17.93
C LEU A 327 -33.87 35.98 -17.60
N SER A 328 -33.52 36.80 -16.60
CA SER A 328 -34.35 37.92 -16.15
C SER A 328 -34.21 39.17 -17.02
N GLU A 329 -33.02 39.43 -17.57
CA GLU A 329 -32.73 40.69 -18.25
C GLU A 329 -33.06 40.64 -19.76
N PHE A 330 -32.92 39.47 -20.39
CA PHE A 330 -33.02 39.32 -21.84
C PHE A 330 -34.30 38.60 -22.29
N THR A 331 -34.72 38.86 -23.52
CA THR A 331 -35.86 38.18 -24.14
C THR A 331 -35.58 36.69 -24.33
N VAL A 332 -36.62 35.85 -24.27
CA VAL A 332 -36.52 34.38 -24.23
C VAL A 332 -35.63 33.80 -25.36
N TYR A 333 -35.71 34.34 -26.57
CA TYR A 333 -34.92 33.87 -27.71
C TYR A 333 -33.42 34.13 -27.58
N VAL A 334 -33.03 35.18 -26.83
CA VAL A 334 -31.63 35.55 -26.60
C VAL A 334 -31.12 34.95 -25.29
N SER A 335 -31.96 34.93 -24.25
CA SER A 335 -31.54 34.52 -22.90
C SER A 335 -31.24 33.02 -22.80
N VAL A 336 -32.00 32.15 -23.50
CA VAL A 336 -31.79 30.69 -23.49
C VAL A 336 -30.42 30.30 -24.10
N PRO A 337 -30.02 30.73 -25.32
CA PRO A 337 -28.70 30.40 -25.83
C PRO A 337 -27.57 31.05 -25.01
N LEU A 338 -27.78 32.28 -24.50
CA LEU A 338 -26.76 32.97 -23.69
C LEU A 338 -26.53 32.27 -22.34
N THR A 339 -27.58 31.76 -21.70
CA THR A 339 -27.45 30.97 -20.46
C THR A 339 -26.71 29.65 -20.69
N LEU A 340 -26.99 28.94 -21.78
CA LEU A 340 -26.25 27.72 -22.12
C LEU A 340 -24.76 28.00 -22.33
N ALA A 341 -24.43 29.08 -23.05
CA ALA A 341 -23.04 29.50 -23.26
C ALA A 341 -22.35 29.90 -21.94
N PHE A 342 -23.07 30.61 -21.06
CA PHE A 342 -22.57 30.98 -19.74
C PHE A 342 -22.30 29.76 -18.85
N ILE A 343 -23.26 28.82 -18.77
CA ILE A 343 -23.10 27.58 -18.00
C ILE A 343 -21.93 26.76 -18.55
N PHE A 344 -21.81 26.66 -19.87
CA PHE A 344 -20.68 25.97 -20.51
C PHE A 344 -19.35 26.63 -20.17
N GLY A 345 -19.25 27.97 -20.26
CA GLY A 345 -18.03 28.71 -19.87
C GLY A 345 -17.67 28.53 -18.40
N MET A 346 -18.66 28.58 -17.50
CA MET A 346 -18.48 28.32 -16.07
C MET A 346 -18.04 26.88 -15.79
N GLN A 347 -18.58 25.90 -16.54
CA GLN A 347 -18.19 24.50 -16.42
C GLN A 347 -16.77 24.27 -16.96
N TRP A 348 -16.44 24.91 -18.08
CA TRP A 348 -15.09 24.87 -18.64
C TRP A 348 -14.06 25.46 -17.69
N MET A 349 -14.39 26.59 -17.03
CA MET A 349 -13.54 27.18 -16.00
C MET A 349 -13.40 26.27 -14.76
N ALA A 350 -14.48 25.62 -14.32
CA ALA A 350 -14.40 24.63 -13.24
C ALA A 350 -13.50 23.45 -13.60
N GLN A 351 -13.56 22.94 -14.83
CA GLN A 351 -12.67 21.88 -15.32
C GLN A 351 -11.23 22.36 -15.47
N TRP A 352 -11.03 23.60 -15.92
CA TRP A 352 -9.71 24.22 -16.03
C TRP A 352 -9.03 24.31 -14.66
N VAL A 353 -9.79 24.69 -13.63
CA VAL A 353 -9.35 24.70 -12.22
C VAL A 353 -9.10 23.28 -11.71
N ALA A 354 -10.04 22.36 -11.94
CA ALA A 354 -9.96 20.96 -11.52
C ALA A 354 -8.68 20.28 -12.03
N ASN A 355 -8.39 20.42 -13.33
CA ASN A 355 -7.24 19.81 -13.98
C ASN A 355 -5.89 20.36 -13.48
N ARG A 356 -5.88 21.55 -12.90
CA ARG A 356 -4.68 22.20 -12.35
C ARG A 356 -4.55 22.06 -10.83
N SER A 357 -5.58 21.50 -10.19
CA SER A 357 -5.59 21.18 -8.77
C SER A 357 -5.16 19.74 -8.50
N HIS A 358 -5.06 19.36 -7.22
CA HIS A 358 -4.71 18.00 -6.78
C HIS A 358 -5.53 16.93 -7.49
N ALA A 359 -4.94 15.74 -7.68
CA ALA A 359 -5.54 14.64 -8.42
C ALA A 359 -6.97 14.28 -7.95
N GLU A 360 -7.27 14.44 -6.66
CA GLU A 360 -8.59 14.20 -6.07
C GLU A 360 -9.71 15.08 -6.68
N PHE A 361 -9.39 16.32 -7.07
CA PHE A 361 -10.36 17.30 -7.55
C PHE A 361 -10.57 17.27 -9.06
N ARG A 362 -9.78 16.49 -9.81
CA ARG A 362 -9.96 16.33 -11.27
C ARG A 362 -11.28 15.65 -11.62
N VAL A 363 -11.77 14.78 -10.74
CA VAL A 363 -13.08 14.16 -10.86
C VAL A 363 -14.10 15.01 -10.09
N LEU A 364 -14.89 15.80 -10.81
CA LEU A 364 -15.85 16.74 -10.22
C LEU A 364 -16.81 16.08 -9.20
N GLN A 365 -17.17 14.81 -9.40
CA GLN A 365 -18.06 14.05 -8.51
C GLN A 365 -17.45 13.76 -7.13
N ARG A 366 -16.11 13.72 -7.01
CA ARG A 366 -15.41 13.56 -5.73
C ARG A 366 -15.28 14.88 -4.97
N THR A 367 -15.69 15.99 -5.57
CA THR A 367 -15.61 17.32 -4.97
C THR A 367 -16.91 17.68 -4.24
N SER A 368 -16.84 18.72 -3.41
CA SER A 368 -17.99 19.36 -2.75
C SER A 368 -18.96 20.05 -3.71
N PHE A 369 -18.74 19.98 -5.03
CA PHE A 369 -19.56 20.63 -6.05
C PHE A 369 -21.03 20.21 -5.97
N LEU A 370 -21.32 18.91 -5.88
CA LEU A 370 -22.71 18.43 -5.82
C LEU A 370 -23.43 18.92 -4.55
N ALA A 371 -22.74 18.90 -3.40
CA ALA A 371 -23.27 19.47 -2.15
C ALA A 371 -23.51 20.98 -2.29
N GLY A 372 -22.62 21.69 -3.00
CA GLY A 372 -22.79 23.10 -3.34
C GLY A 372 -24.03 23.37 -4.18
N VAL A 373 -24.37 22.51 -5.15
CA VAL A 373 -25.58 22.67 -5.99
C VAL A 373 -26.85 22.62 -5.14
N PHE A 374 -26.95 21.65 -4.23
CA PHE A 374 -28.08 21.53 -3.30
C PHE A 374 -28.15 22.70 -2.31
N ALA A 375 -26.98 23.13 -1.78
CA ALA A 375 -26.93 24.28 -0.88
C ALA A 375 -27.34 25.57 -1.59
N ALA A 376 -26.89 25.78 -2.83
CA ALA A 376 -27.18 26.96 -3.61
C ALA A 376 -28.66 27.07 -3.99
N SER A 377 -29.28 25.96 -4.43
CA SER A 377 -30.71 25.95 -4.75
C SER A 377 -31.56 26.30 -3.53
N LEU A 378 -31.28 25.69 -2.37
CA LEU A 378 -31.98 25.96 -1.12
C LEU A 378 -31.73 27.39 -0.63
N PHE A 379 -30.50 27.89 -0.73
CA PHE A 379 -30.14 29.25 -0.35
C PHE A 379 -30.94 30.29 -1.15
N TRP A 380 -30.99 30.18 -2.48
CA TRP A 380 -31.72 31.13 -3.31
C TRP A 380 -33.24 31.05 -3.11
N ILE A 381 -33.79 29.85 -2.85
CA ILE A 381 -35.19 29.69 -2.43
C ILE A 381 -35.44 30.42 -1.10
N GLY A 382 -34.56 30.25 -0.12
CA GLY A 382 -34.64 30.91 1.18
C GLY A 382 -34.56 32.44 1.07
N VAL A 383 -33.62 32.96 0.27
CA VAL A 383 -33.48 34.40 -0.02
C VAL A 383 -34.76 34.95 -0.65
N ARG A 384 -35.32 34.25 -1.64
CA ARG A 384 -36.59 34.65 -2.26
C ARG A 384 -37.74 34.64 -1.26
N TRP A 385 -37.85 33.60 -0.43
CA TRP A 385 -38.89 33.53 0.60
C TRP A 385 -38.78 34.71 1.58
N LEU A 386 -37.57 35.00 2.06
CA LEU A 386 -37.32 36.07 3.03
C LEU A 386 -37.58 37.46 2.44
N LEU A 387 -37.21 37.70 1.18
CA LEU A 387 -37.32 39.02 0.55
C LEU A 387 -38.67 39.29 -0.12
N THR A 388 -39.36 38.27 -0.62
CA THR A 388 -40.61 38.45 -1.38
C THR A 388 -41.84 37.90 -0.66
N VAL A 389 -41.73 36.73 -0.03
CA VAL A 389 -42.89 36.02 0.53
C VAL A 389 -43.19 36.52 1.93
N LEU A 390 -42.19 36.56 2.81
CA LEU A 390 -42.35 36.97 4.21
C LEU A 390 -42.89 38.41 4.35
N PRO A 391 -42.39 39.43 3.62
CA PRO A 391 -42.97 40.78 3.66
C PRO A 391 -44.38 40.82 3.07
N GLY A 392 -44.65 40.04 2.01
CA GLY A 392 -45.99 39.91 1.41
C GLY A 392 -47.01 39.33 2.40
N THR A 393 -46.64 38.28 3.13
CA THR A 393 -47.49 37.69 4.17
C THR A 393 -47.64 38.62 5.37
N ALA A 394 -46.57 39.25 5.84
CA ALA A 394 -46.63 40.17 6.98
C ALA A 394 -47.50 41.42 6.70
N SER A 395 -47.51 41.91 5.46
CA SER A 395 -48.37 43.03 5.06
C SER A 395 -49.84 42.65 4.93
N GLN A 396 -50.17 41.42 4.51
CA GLN A 396 -51.55 40.90 4.52
C GLN A 396 -52.13 40.80 5.94
N PHE A 397 -51.34 40.38 6.93
CA PHE A 397 -51.78 40.34 8.33
C PHE A 397 -51.97 41.73 8.96
N ARG A 398 -51.47 42.79 8.33
CA ARG A 398 -51.57 44.17 8.83
C ARG A 398 -52.74 44.96 8.22
N GLN A 399 -53.54 44.36 7.33
CA GLN A 399 -54.79 44.97 6.86
C GLN A 399 -55.88 44.82 7.93
N PRO A 400 -56.51 45.91 8.41
CA PRO A 400 -57.64 45.82 9.31
C PRO A 400 -58.82 45.15 8.60
N VAL A 401 -59.48 44.22 9.28
CA VAL A 401 -60.71 43.56 8.82
C VAL A 401 -61.77 44.64 8.62
N VAL A 402 -61.92 45.12 7.39
CA VAL A 402 -63.06 45.96 7.01
C VAL A 402 -64.17 45.02 6.54
N ASP A 403 -65.23 45.03 7.34
CA ASP A 403 -66.50 44.31 7.27
C ASP A 403 -66.91 43.71 5.91
N ARG A 404 -67.18 42.41 5.93
CA ARG A 404 -68.19 41.79 5.06
C ARG A 404 -69.57 42.00 5.71
N ARG A 405 -70.40 42.83 5.10
CA ARG A 405 -71.87 42.71 5.14
C ARG A 405 -72.39 42.55 3.72
#